data_AF-A0A507BFN4-F1
#
_entry.id   AF-A0A507BFN4-F1
#
_cell.length_a   1.000
_cell.length_b   1.000
_cell.length_c   1.000
_cell.angle_alpha   90.00
_cell.angle_beta   90.00
_cell.angle_gamma   90.00
#
_symmetry.space_group_name_H-M   'P 1'
#
loop_
_entity.id
_entity.type
_entity.pdbx_description
1 polymer ?
#
loop_
_entity_poly.entity_id
_entity_poly.type
_entity_poly.pdbx_seq_one_letter_code
_entity_poly.pdbx_strand_id
1 'polypeptide(L)'
;MAENTASIPGDGNTPVTFTHSSDVGRFVAAIVDIDKWDRISVIVGDKMALNEAVKLAEAVKGKRHCLGTKFNVIYDDIDDLKKGRLTELPSQAALYGALPAGFLQALGSRFGVWVARGDLDLDESTSLNKSLPDLDTIKLKDFLQKAWGLG
;
A
#
# COMPACT_ATOMS: atom_id res chain seq x y z
N MET A 1 -10.69 6.20 -19.64
CA MET A 1 -9.66 7.13 -19.13
C MET A 1 -9.89 7.57 -17.68
N ALA A 2 -10.73 6.86 -16.90
CA ALA A 2 -10.94 7.13 -15.47
C ALA A 2 -9.96 6.36 -14.54
N GLU A 3 -9.01 5.59 -15.11
CA GLU A 3 -8.24 4.56 -14.40
C GLU A 3 -6.73 4.85 -14.27
N ASN A 4 -6.31 6.10 -14.50
CA ASN A 4 -4.92 6.54 -14.43
C ASN A 4 -4.81 7.75 -13.50
N THR A 5 -5.34 7.64 -12.29
CA THR A 5 -5.27 8.70 -11.28
C THR A 5 -4.82 8.08 -9.97
N ALA A 6 -3.87 8.73 -9.30
CA ALA A 6 -3.41 8.34 -7.99
C ALA A 6 -3.49 9.56 -7.07
N SER A 7 -3.96 9.34 -5.85
CA SER A 7 -3.80 10.32 -4.78
C SER A 7 -2.71 9.86 -3.82
N ILE A 8 -1.81 10.76 -3.46
CA ILE A 8 -0.65 10.49 -2.61
C ILE A 8 -0.71 11.42 -1.38
N PRO A 9 -0.77 10.89 -0.16
CA PRO A 9 -0.68 11.68 1.06
C PRO A 9 0.67 12.36 1.23
N GLY A 10 0.68 13.66 1.54
CA GLY A 10 1.90 14.43 1.76
C GLY A 10 2.75 14.54 0.49
N ASP A 11 4.06 14.35 0.62
CA ASP A 11 5.01 14.43 -0.50
C ASP A 11 5.24 13.08 -1.21
N GLY A 12 4.70 11.99 -0.66
CA GLY A 12 4.83 10.64 -1.19
C GLY A 12 6.20 9.99 -1.05
N ASN A 13 7.16 10.61 -0.34
CA ASN A 13 8.53 10.09 -0.21
C ASN A 13 8.76 9.30 1.08
N THR A 14 7.83 9.39 2.03
CA THR A 14 7.89 8.59 3.26
C THR A 14 7.70 7.10 2.92
N PRO A 15 8.60 6.20 3.35
CA PRO A 15 8.45 4.77 3.10
C PRO A 15 7.18 4.19 3.70
N VAL A 16 6.62 3.17 3.05
CA VAL A 16 5.48 2.41 3.52
C VAL A 16 5.81 0.93 3.42
N THR A 17 5.47 0.16 4.45
CA THR A 17 5.54 -1.30 4.44
C THR A 17 4.33 -1.90 3.73
N PHE A 18 4.58 -2.69 2.70
CA PHE A 18 3.59 -3.48 1.98
C PHE A 18 3.74 -4.95 2.35
N THR A 19 2.64 -5.61 2.68
CA THR A 19 2.64 -7.04 2.96
C THR A 19 1.46 -7.68 2.27
N HIS A 20 1.72 -8.68 1.42
CA HIS A 20 0.66 -9.40 0.73
C HIS A 20 -0.13 -10.26 1.74
N SER A 21 -1.45 -10.31 1.59
CA SER A 21 -2.33 -11.00 2.55
C SER A 21 -2.03 -12.50 2.68
N SER A 22 -1.57 -13.17 1.62
CA SER A 22 -1.13 -14.56 1.70
C SER A 22 0.11 -14.74 2.57
N ASP A 23 1.03 -13.77 2.57
CA ASP A 23 2.20 -13.82 3.42
C ASP A 23 1.79 -13.62 4.88
N VAL A 24 0.86 -12.69 5.15
CA VAL A 24 0.25 -12.58 6.50
C VAL A 24 -0.26 -13.93 6.99
N GLY A 25 -1.02 -14.65 6.15
CA GLY A 25 -1.50 -15.99 6.50
C GLY A 25 -0.39 -17.00 6.78
N ARG A 26 0.67 -17.03 5.96
CA ARG A 26 1.82 -17.93 6.14
C ARG A 26 2.59 -17.64 7.43
N PHE A 27 2.87 -16.38 7.71
CA PHE A 27 3.57 -15.97 8.94
C PHE A 27 2.71 -16.23 10.18
N VAL A 28 1.41 -15.96 10.14
CA VAL A 28 0.48 -16.28 11.24
C VAL A 28 0.38 -17.78 11.48
N ALA A 29 0.39 -18.60 10.43
CA ALA A 29 0.41 -20.05 10.57
C ALA A 29 1.73 -20.57 11.13
N ALA A 30 2.86 -19.93 10.82
CA ALA A 30 4.17 -20.36 11.33
C ALA A 30 4.45 -19.88 12.76
N ILE A 31 3.95 -18.70 13.14
CA ILE A 31 4.23 -18.15 14.47
C ILE A 31 3.61 -19.01 15.58
N VAL A 32 2.52 -19.74 15.34
CA VAL A 32 1.93 -20.59 16.39
C VAL A 32 2.82 -21.76 16.80
N ASP A 33 3.81 -22.12 15.96
CA ASP A 33 4.73 -23.23 16.21
C ASP A 33 6.05 -22.78 16.88
N ILE A 34 6.25 -21.47 17.12
CA ILE A 34 7.46 -20.97 17.80
C ILE A 34 7.23 -20.77 19.30
N ASP A 35 8.24 -21.08 20.11
CA ASP A 35 8.14 -21.07 21.58
C ASP A 35 7.86 -19.69 22.18
N LYS A 36 8.36 -18.62 21.54
CA LYS A 36 8.25 -17.23 22.01
C LYS A 36 8.14 -16.27 20.84
N TRP A 37 7.19 -15.35 20.95
CA TRP A 37 7.06 -14.20 20.06
C TRP A 37 6.85 -12.92 20.86
N ASP A 38 7.24 -11.79 20.27
CA ASP A 38 6.98 -10.47 20.85
C ASP A 38 5.48 -10.21 20.94
N ARG A 39 5.05 -9.42 21.93
CA ARG A 39 3.64 -9.03 22.09
C ARG A 39 3.09 -8.34 20.84
N ILE A 40 3.94 -7.58 20.16
CA ILE A 40 3.68 -6.97 18.86
C ILE A 40 4.76 -7.49 17.95
N SER A 41 4.38 -8.17 16.88
CA SER A 41 5.31 -8.62 15.84
C SER A 41 4.88 -8.04 14.50
N VAL A 42 5.86 -7.68 13.67
CA VAL A 42 5.61 -7.08 12.37
C VAL A 42 6.03 -8.04 11.25
N ILE A 43 5.33 -7.98 10.12
CA ILE A 43 5.70 -8.70 8.90
C ILE A 43 5.99 -7.64 7.85
N VAL A 44 7.23 -7.60 7.38
CA VAL A 44 7.67 -6.65 6.35
C VAL A 44 7.78 -7.41 5.04
N GLY A 45 6.80 -7.23 4.16
CA GLY A 45 6.83 -7.85 2.83
C GLY A 45 7.75 -7.12 1.87
N ASP A 46 7.52 -5.83 1.71
CA ASP A 46 8.29 -4.91 0.90
C ASP A 46 8.22 -3.51 1.51
N LYS A 47 9.19 -2.64 1.20
CA LYS A 47 9.22 -1.27 1.72
C LYS A 47 9.62 -0.30 0.63
N MET A 48 8.76 0.67 0.34
CA MET A 48 9.03 1.71 -0.65
C MET A 48 8.13 2.92 -0.45
N ALA A 49 8.50 4.05 -1.05
CA ALA A 49 7.69 5.25 -1.09
C ALA A 49 6.50 5.11 -2.06
N LEU A 50 5.39 5.82 -1.80
CA LEU A 50 4.24 5.78 -2.71
C LEU A 50 4.56 6.34 -4.11
N ASN A 51 5.48 7.30 -4.19
CA ASN A 51 6.00 7.78 -5.48
C ASN A 51 6.67 6.67 -6.28
N GLU A 52 7.37 5.74 -5.62
CA GLU A 52 8.01 4.59 -6.27
C GLU A 52 6.96 3.55 -6.67
N ALA A 53 5.98 3.28 -5.80
CA ALA A 53 4.87 2.38 -6.10
C ALA A 53 4.05 2.84 -7.32
N VAL A 54 3.77 4.14 -7.45
CA VAL A 54 3.07 4.70 -8.63
C VAL A 54 3.92 4.54 -9.89
N LYS A 55 5.23 4.83 -9.83
CA LYS A 55 6.13 4.61 -10.98
C LYS A 55 6.17 3.14 -11.41
N LEU A 56 6.17 2.21 -10.46
CA LEU A 56 6.07 0.77 -10.76
C LEU A 56 4.76 0.43 -11.45
N ALA A 57 3.62 0.93 -10.96
CA ALA A 57 2.31 0.71 -11.55
C ALA A 57 2.22 1.29 -12.98
N GLU A 58 2.70 2.51 -13.21
CA GLU A 58 2.81 3.12 -14.54
C GLU A 58 3.64 2.26 -15.49
N ALA A 59 4.81 1.78 -15.05
CA ALA A 59 5.70 0.96 -15.86
C ALA A 59 5.06 -0.39 -16.24
N VAL A 60 4.40 -1.06 -15.29
CA VAL A 60 3.72 -2.34 -15.55
C VAL A 60 2.54 -2.14 -16.51
N LYS A 61 1.70 -1.12 -16.28
CA LYS A 61 0.55 -0.83 -17.14
C LYS A 61 0.96 -0.34 -18.54
N GLY A 62 2.06 0.40 -18.62
CA GLY A 62 2.66 0.86 -19.87
C GLY A 62 3.34 -0.24 -20.68
N LYS A 63 3.72 -1.38 -20.08
CA LYS A 63 4.13 -2.55 -20.88
C LYS A 63 2.94 -3.20 -21.58
N ARG A 64 1.75 -3.17 -20.96
CA ARG A 64 0.51 -3.73 -21.51
C ARG A 64 -0.06 -2.90 -22.66
N HIS A 65 0.06 -1.58 -22.59
CA HIS A 65 -0.39 -0.67 -23.63
C HIS A 65 0.86 -0.12 -24.31
N CYS A 66 1.14 -0.49 -25.57
CA CYS A 66 2.36 -0.12 -26.31
C CYS A 66 2.68 1.39 -26.38
N LEU A 67 1.80 2.24 -25.86
CA LEU A 67 1.94 3.66 -25.63
C LEU A 67 1.99 3.87 -24.10
N GLY A 68 3.16 4.20 -23.56
CA GLY A 68 3.40 4.24 -22.11
C GLY A 68 2.27 4.93 -21.31
N THR A 69 1.95 4.40 -20.13
CA THR A 69 0.84 4.91 -19.31
C THR A 69 1.34 5.81 -18.20
N LYS A 70 0.81 7.04 -18.13
CA LYS A 70 1.08 8.00 -17.04
C LYS A 70 -0.17 8.26 -16.22
N PHE A 71 0.01 8.41 -14.91
CA PHE A 71 -1.06 8.70 -13.97
C PHE A 71 -1.13 10.21 -13.71
N ASN A 72 -2.34 10.72 -13.57
CA ASN A 72 -2.57 12.02 -12.94
C ASN A 72 -2.36 11.85 -11.43
N VAL A 73 -1.22 12.31 -10.93
CA VAL A 73 -0.87 12.21 -9.50
C VAL A 73 -1.30 13.49 -8.80
N ILE A 74 -2.13 13.35 -7.77
CA ILE A 74 -2.59 14.43 -6.91
C ILE A 74 -1.96 14.20 -5.54
N TYR A 75 -1.38 15.24 -4.95
CA TYR A 75 -0.82 15.17 -3.61
C TYR A 75 -1.82 15.76 -2.63
N ASP A 76 -2.24 14.97 -1.65
CA ASP A 76 -3.17 15.40 -0.60
C ASP A 76 -2.39 16.08 0.52
N ASP A 77 -2.73 17.34 0.79
CA ASP A 77 -2.16 18.08 1.90
C ASP A 77 -2.51 17.45 3.26
N ILE A 78 -1.53 17.35 4.15
CA ILE A 78 -1.69 16.68 5.45
C ILE A 78 -2.73 17.39 6.33
N ASP A 79 -2.86 18.72 6.25
CA ASP A 79 -3.83 19.46 7.06
C ASP A 79 -5.26 19.31 6.52
N ASP A 80 -5.42 19.08 5.23
CA ASP A 80 -6.70 18.67 4.64
C ASP A 80 -7.07 17.23 5.03
N LEU A 81 -6.11 16.31 5.01
CA LEU A 81 -6.31 14.93 5.47
C LEU A 81 -6.72 14.89 6.96
N LYS A 82 -6.11 15.70 7.83
CA LYS A 82 -6.52 15.81 9.25
C LYS A 82 -7.96 16.28 9.42
N LYS A 83 -8.50 17.03 8.46
CA LYS A 83 -9.89 17.52 8.45
C LYS A 83 -10.85 16.53 7.76
N GLY A 84 -10.38 15.32 7.41
CA GLY A 84 -11.18 14.29 6.75
C GLY A 84 -11.45 14.57 5.27
N ARG A 85 -10.66 15.44 4.65
CA ARG A 85 -10.73 15.72 3.21
C ARG A 85 -9.67 14.90 2.50
N LEU A 86 -10.09 14.12 1.52
CA LEU A 86 -9.25 13.30 0.65
C LEU A 86 -9.66 13.56 -0.78
N THR A 87 -8.71 13.59 -1.71
CA THR A 87 -9.03 13.57 -3.13
C THR A 87 -9.81 12.29 -3.47
N GLU A 88 -11.02 12.47 -3.99
CA GLU A 88 -11.85 11.36 -4.41
C GLU A 88 -11.36 10.81 -5.76
N LEU A 89 -11.14 9.51 -5.82
CA LEU A 89 -10.73 8.83 -7.05
C LEU A 89 -11.95 8.27 -7.79
N PRO A 90 -11.93 8.23 -9.14
CA PRO A 90 -13.07 7.72 -9.91
C PRO A 90 -13.51 6.29 -9.54
N SER A 91 -12.57 5.46 -9.06
CA SER A 91 -12.86 4.10 -8.57
C SER A 91 -13.65 4.07 -7.26
N GLN A 92 -13.62 5.14 -6.47
CA GLN A 92 -14.34 5.24 -5.19
C GLN A 92 -15.83 5.52 -5.38
N ALA A 93 -16.21 6.18 -6.48
CA ALA A 93 -17.62 6.45 -6.80
C ALA A 93 -18.46 5.16 -6.86
N ALA A 94 -17.86 4.05 -7.32
CA ALA A 94 -18.52 2.74 -7.37
C ALA A 94 -18.79 2.14 -5.98
N LEU A 95 -18.03 2.52 -4.94
CA LEU A 95 -18.19 2.00 -3.57
C LEU A 95 -19.33 2.68 -2.79
N TYR A 96 -19.80 3.85 -3.24
CA TYR A 96 -20.84 4.61 -2.52
C TYR A 96 -22.23 3.99 -2.55
N GLY A 97 -22.46 3.01 -3.44
CA GLY A 97 -23.68 2.19 -3.37
C GLY A 97 -23.73 1.26 -2.16
N ALA A 98 -22.57 0.95 -1.55
CA ALA A 98 -22.45 0.02 -0.43
C ALA A 98 -22.00 0.68 0.89
N LEU A 99 -21.27 1.80 0.83
CA LEU A 99 -20.73 2.50 2.01
C LEU A 99 -20.95 4.01 1.92
N PRO A 100 -21.31 4.71 3.02
CA PRO A 100 -21.47 6.16 3.00
C PRO A 100 -20.18 6.88 2.61
N ALA A 101 -20.29 7.89 1.74
CA ALA A 101 -19.12 8.61 1.21
C ALA A 101 -18.26 9.25 2.31
N GLY A 102 -18.90 9.88 3.30
CA GLY A 102 -18.19 10.48 4.44
C GLY A 102 -17.39 9.47 5.28
N PHE A 103 -17.84 8.21 5.35
CA PHE A 103 -17.10 7.16 6.06
C PHE A 103 -15.84 6.76 5.30
N LEU A 104 -15.94 6.56 3.98
CA LEU A 104 -14.79 6.24 3.13
C LEU A 104 -13.77 7.37 3.10
N GLN A 105 -14.22 8.64 3.03
CA GLN A 105 -13.34 9.79 3.11
C GLN A 105 -12.64 9.86 4.48
N ALA A 106 -13.37 9.71 5.59
CA ALA A 106 -12.77 9.75 6.91
C ALA A 106 -11.72 8.64 7.13
N LEU A 107 -12.02 7.40 6.67
CA LEU A 107 -11.06 6.30 6.74
C LEU A 107 -9.84 6.55 5.85
N GLY A 108 -10.05 6.90 4.58
CA GLY A 108 -8.97 7.16 3.63
C GLY A 108 -8.06 8.31 4.09
N SER A 109 -8.65 9.40 4.59
CA SER A 109 -7.88 10.52 5.15
C SER A 109 -7.05 10.11 6.36
N ARG A 110 -7.58 9.27 7.26
CA ARG A 110 -6.83 8.76 8.41
C ARG A 110 -5.64 7.91 7.98
N PHE A 111 -5.82 7.01 7.02
CA PHE A 111 -4.71 6.26 6.43
C PHE A 111 -3.69 7.20 5.77
N GLY A 112 -4.16 8.25 5.09
CA GLY A 112 -3.28 9.25 4.51
C GLY A 112 -2.41 9.97 5.53
N VAL A 113 -2.98 10.36 6.68
CA VAL A 113 -2.20 10.95 7.79
C VAL A 113 -1.15 9.97 8.32
N TRP A 114 -1.50 8.70 8.49
CA TRP A 114 -0.55 7.67 8.96
C TRP A 114 0.59 7.44 7.98
N VAL A 115 0.30 7.36 6.67
CA VAL A 115 1.32 7.29 5.62
C VAL A 115 2.25 8.50 5.69
N ALA A 116 1.70 9.71 5.69
CA ALA A 116 2.49 10.93 5.60
C ALA A 116 3.33 11.22 6.85
N ARG A 117 2.98 10.63 8.01
CA ARG A 117 3.76 10.71 9.26
C ARG A 117 4.83 9.63 9.39
N GLY A 118 4.81 8.62 8.53
CA GLY A 118 5.69 7.45 8.64
C GLY A 118 5.19 6.39 9.62
N ASP A 119 3.94 6.46 10.06
CA ASP A 119 3.37 5.46 10.98
C ASP A 119 3.25 4.07 10.33
N LEU A 120 3.32 4.00 8.98
CA LEU A 120 3.35 2.76 8.20
C LEU A 120 4.74 2.37 7.71
N ASP A 121 5.79 3.11 8.06
CA ASP A 121 7.18 2.67 7.92
C ASP A 121 7.53 1.79 9.12
N LEU A 122 7.13 0.51 9.05
CA LEU A 122 7.21 -0.37 10.21
C LEU A 122 8.66 -0.59 10.63
N ASP A 123 8.92 -0.40 11.93
CA ASP A 123 10.20 -0.71 12.55
C ASP A 123 10.41 -2.23 12.60
N GLU A 124 11.61 -2.66 12.22
CA GLU A 124 11.91 -4.08 12.02
C GLU A 124 12.51 -4.75 13.25
N SER A 125 12.55 -4.08 14.42
CA SER A 125 13.12 -4.67 15.65
C SER A 125 12.41 -5.95 16.06
N THR A 126 11.09 -6.01 15.89
CA THR A 126 10.19 -7.15 16.20
C THR A 126 9.73 -7.90 14.95
N SER A 127 10.50 -7.80 13.87
CA SER A 127 10.14 -8.39 12.58
C SER A 127 10.19 -9.91 12.61
N LEU A 128 9.06 -10.54 12.27
CA LEU A 128 8.98 -12.00 12.12
C LEU A 128 9.84 -12.50 10.96
N ASN A 129 10.20 -11.65 10.00
CA ASN A 129 11.13 -12.00 8.94
C ASN A 129 12.50 -12.46 9.49
N LYS A 130 12.90 -11.97 10.69
CA LYS A 130 14.15 -12.38 11.35
C LYS A 130 14.02 -13.75 12.04
N SER A 131 12.85 -14.02 12.63
CA SER A 131 12.57 -15.27 13.35
C SER A 131 12.18 -16.42 12.42
N LEU A 132 11.62 -16.09 11.24
CA LEU A 132 11.15 -17.02 10.22
C LEU A 132 11.82 -16.70 8.87
N PRO A 133 13.16 -16.78 8.76
CA PRO A 133 13.89 -16.35 7.57
C PRO A 133 13.59 -17.21 6.33
N ASP A 134 13.08 -18.43 6.52
CA ASP A 134 12.69 -19.33 5.42
C ASP A 134 11.38 -18.92 4.73
N LEU A 135 10.61 -17.98 5.32
CA LEU A 135 9.39 -17.47 4.72
C LEU A 135 9.69 -16.24 3.85
N ASP A 136 9.84 -16.50 2.56
CA ASP A 136 9.91 -15.43 1.56
C ASP A 136 8.60 -14.64 1.48
N THR A 137 8.74 -13.35 1.18
CA THR A 137 7.63 -12.41 1.01
C THR A 137 7.51 -11.92 -0.43
N ILE A 138 6.28 -11.70 -0.86
CA ILE A 138 5.97 -11.21 -2.21
C ILE A 138 6.30 -9.73 -2.29
N LYS A 139 7.20 -9.37 -3.21
CA LYS A 139 7.55 -7.97 -3.50
C LYS A 139 6.46 -7.29 -4.31
N LEU A 140 6.24 -6.00 -4.08
CA LEU A 140 5.16 -5.25 -4.73
C LEU A 140 5.31 -5.27 -6.25
N LYS A 141 6.55 -5.16 -6.75
CA LYS A 141 6.87 -5.23 -8.17
C LYS A 141 6.45 -6.57 -8.78
N ASP A 142 6.79 -7.68 -8.13
CA ASP A 142 6.50 -9.03 -8.62
C ASP A 142 4.99 -9.30 -8.61
N PHE A 143 4.30 -8.83 -7.55
CA PHE A 143 2.84 -8.85 -7.48
C PHE A 143 2.20 -8.08 -8.64
N LEU A 144 2.60 -6.82 -8.85
CA LEU A 144 2.06 -5.97 -9.92
C LEU A 144 2.32 -6.60 -11.30
N GLN A 145 3.52 -7.14 -11.54
CA GLN A 145 3.86 -7.82 -12.78
C GLN A 145 3.03 -9.09 -12.98
N LYS A 146 2.82 -9.90 -11.95
CA LYS A 146 2.01 -11.12 -12.06
C LYS A 146 0.53 -10.81 -12.32
N ALA A 147 0.00 -9.77 -11.68
CA ALA A 147 -1.42 -9.44 -11.77
C ALA A 147 -1.78 -8.60 -13.02
N TRP A 148 -0.87 -7.73 -13.49
CA TRP A 148 -1.13 -6.81 -14.61
C TRP A 148 -0.06 -6.78 -15.71
N GLY A 149 1.11 -7.39 -15.48
CA GLY A 149 2.14 -7.52 -16.50
C GLY A 149 1.69 -8.43 -17.65
N LEU A 150 2.29 -8.23 -18.82
CA LEU A 150 2.19 -9.18 -19.91
C LEU A 150 3.05 -10.39 -19.53
N GLY A 151 2.42 -11.56 -19.41
CA GLY A 151 3.12 -12.85 -19.32
C GLY A 151 3.88 -13.17 -20.61
#